data_AF-A0A938N6Z7-F1
#
_entry.id   AF-A0A938N6Z7-F1
#
_cell.length_a   1.000
_cell.length_b   1.000
_cell.length_c   1.000
_cell.angle_alpha   90.00
_cell.angle_beta   90.00
_cell.angle_gamma   90.00
#
_symmetry.space_group_name_H-M   'P 1'
#
loop_
_entity.id
_entity.type
_entity.pdbx_description
1 polymer ?
#
loop_
_entity_poly.entity_id
_entity_poly.type
_entity_poly.pdbx_seq_one_letter_code
_entity_poly.pdbx_strand_id
1 'polypeptide(L)'
;MARSHIETRVNQPAASIERVARALSRELKSLHPPSSLAFTYDPIDYAWSAHRAFSLMARARPRALLVGMNPGPFGMVQTGVPFGEVAAVKDFLGINAQIKAPAQQHAHRPIDGFACTRSEVSGRRFWGLMRDEFGTRDEFFRSAFVWNWCPLAFLAERGSNITPDKLPATVRGPIEDACDRALVRIVRVLEPDMVIGVGGFARDRAQGALPQGAVVHTVLHPSPASPAANRGWERQARAQLTACGFLDRST
;
A
#
# COMPACT_ATOMS: atom_id res chain seq x y z
N MET A 1 -5.77 32.96 -35.40
CA MET A 1 -6.34 33.54 -34.17
C MET A 1 -6.86 32.40 -33.29
N ALA A 2 -6.55 32.48 -32.01
CA ALA A 2 -6.41 31.37 -31.07
C ALA A 2 -7.71 30.58 -30.81
N ARG A 3 -7.67 29.26 -31.05
CA ARG A 3 -8.62 28.31 -30.48
C ARG A 3 -8.15 27.96 -29.07
N SER A 4 -8.79 28.59 -28.10
CA SER A 4 -8.93 28.22 -26.68
C SER A 4 -8.07 27.06 -26.18
N HIS A 5 -6.94 27.39 -25.56
CA HIS A 5 -6.24 26.57 -24.56
C HIS A 5 -7.09 26.45 -23.29
N ILE A 6 -8.23 25.76 -23.38
CA ILE A 6 -8.88 25.19 -22.19
C ILE A 6 -8.55 23.69 -22.25
N GLU A 7 -7.28 23.39 -22.00
CA GLU A 7 -6.94 22.10 -21.40
C GLU A 7 -7.68 22.05 -20.06
N THR A 8 -8.75 21.27 -20.03
CA THR A 8 -9.33 20.75 -18.80
C THR A 8 -8.19 20.36 -17.89
N ARG A 9 -8.03 21.06 -16.76
CA ARG A 9 -7.10 20.69 -15.69
C ARG A 9 -7.35 19.22 -15.38
N VAL A 10 -6.44 18.35 -15.83
CA VAL A 10 -6.39 16.96 -15.42
C VAL A 10 -6.28 17.00 -13.91
N ASN A 11 -7.39 16.70 -13.25
CA ASN A 11 -7.50 16.75 -11.80
C ASN A 11 -6.70 15.55 -11.26
N GLN A 12 -5.39 15.70 -11.15
CA GLN A 12 -4.52 14.63 -10.65
C GLN A 12 -4.95 14.33 -9.20
N PRO A 13 -5.32 13.07 -8.88
CA PRO A 13 -5.84 12.71 -7.56
C PRO A 13 -4.79 12.85 -6.44
N ALA A 14 -3.52 13.04 -6.78
CA ALA A 14 -2.39 13.08 -5.87
C ALA A 14 -2.59 13.98 -4.64
N ALA A 15 -3.04 15.23 -4.83
CA ALA A 15 -3.25 16.16 -3.70
C ALA A 15 -4.36 15.68 -2.74
N SER A 16 -5.35 14.93 -3.24
CA SER A 16 -6.39 14.33 -2.41
C SER A 16 -5.88 13.08 -1.70
N ILE A 17 -5.10 12.24 -2.38
CA ILE A 17 -4.43 11.06 -1.79
C ILE A 17 -3.51 11.50 -0.65
N GLU A 18 -2.67 12.51 -0.88
CA GLU A 18 -1.76 13.08 0.13
C GLU A 18 -2.53 13.56 1.37
N ARG A 19 -3.68 14.22 1.18
CA ARG A 19 -4.55 14.66 2.28
C ARG A 19 -5.14 13.49 3.05
N VAL A 20 -5.59 12.44 2.36
CA VAL A 20 -6.14 11.24 3.02
C VAL A 20 -5.05 10.51 3.82
N ALA A 21 -3.86 10.32 3.25
CA ALA A 21 -2.73 9.68 3.94
C ALA A 21 -2.31 10.45 5.20
N ARG A 22 -2.14 11.77 5.12
CA ARG A 22 -1.78 12.61 6.28
C ARG A 22 -2.91 12.71 7.31
N ALA A 23 -4.17 12.72 6.90
CA ALA A 23 -5.28 12.71 7.83
C ALA A 23 -5.31 11.39 8.61
N LEU A 24 -5.16 10.25 7.93
CA LEU A 24 -5.11 8.94 8.56
C LEU A 24 -3.93 8.80 9.52
N SER A 25 -2.72 9.18 9.09
CA SER A 25 -1.52 9.17 9.94
C SER A 25 -1.71 9.98 11.23
N ARG A 26 -2.23 11.20 11.13
CA ARG A 26 -2.51 12.06 12.31
C ARG A 26 -3.56 11.46 13.24
N GLU A 27 -4.63 10.91 12.69
CA GLU A 27 -5.70 10.27 13.46
C GLU A 27 -5.16 9.05 14.21
N LEU A 28 -4.44 8.15 13.53
CA LEU A 28 -3.87 6.96 14.14
C LEU A 28 -2.81 7.30 15.22
N LYS A 29 -2.00 8.35 15.01
CA LYS A 29 -1.03 8.83 16.00
C LYS A 29 -1.69 9.28 17.31
N SER A 30 -2.95 9.74 17.26
CA SER A 30 -3.71 10.18 18.44
C SER A 30 -4.32 9.03 19.25
N LEU A 31 -4.37 7.81 18.70
CA LEU A 31 -5.02 6.65 19.33
C LEU A 31 -4.19 6.00 20.46
N HIS A 32 -2.98 6.51 20.75
CA HIS A 32 -2.08 6.05 21.83
C HIS A 32 -2.01 4.52 21.96
N PRO A 33 -1.21 3.83 21.13
CA PRO A 33 -1.11 2.38 21.20
C PRO A 33 -0.75 1.88 22.61
N PRO A 34 -1.30 0.71 23.04
CA PRO A 34 -1.10 0.16 24.37
C PRO A 34 0.38 -0.10 24.65
N SER A 35 0.75 -0.11 25.93
CA SER A 35 2.13 -0.37 26.38
C SER A 35 2.73 -1.71 25.91
N SER A 36 1.89 -2.66 25.49
CA SER A 36 2.32 -3.94 24.91
C SER A 36 2.87 -3.83 23.47
N LEU A 37 2.62 -2.71 22.79
CA LEU A 37 3.29 -2.35 21.55
C LEU A 37 4.56 -1.58 21.88
N ALA A 38 5.70 -2.26 21.82
CA ALA A 38 6.98 -1.65 22.17
C ALA A 38 7.37 -0.54 21.17
N PHE A 39 7.06 -0.71 19.88
CA PHE A 39 7.35 0.29 18.85
C PHE A 39 6.27 0.34 17.78
N THR A 40 5.94 1.55 17.33
CA THR A 40 5.07 1.83 16.18
C THR A 40 5.81 2.71 15.19
N TYR A 41 5.85 2.27 13.93
CA TYR A 41 6.44 3.04 12.84
C TYR A 41 5.35 3.58 11.93
N ASP A 42 5.44 4.88 11.61
CA ASP A 42 4.58 5.58 10.66
C ASP A 42 5.42 6.11 9.47
N PRO A 43 5.53 5.36 8.37
CA PRO A 43 6.28 5.79 7.19
C PRO A 43 5.66 7.02 6.51
N ILE A 44 4.38 7.33 6.76
CA ILE A 44 3.75 8.53 6.21
C ILE A 44 4.35 9.79 6.88
N ASP A 45 4.81 9.68 8.12
CA ASP A 45 5.50 10.76 8.85
C ASP A 45 6.93 10.93 8.34
N TYR A 46 7.76 9.88 8.44
CA TYR A 46 9.22 10.01 8.25
C TYR A 46 9.72 9.71 6.82
N ALA A 47 8.96 8.97 6.01
CA ALA A 47 9.27 8.64 4.61
C ALA A 47 8.39 9.43 3.62
N TRP A 48 7.81 10.55 4.07
CA TRP A 48 6.84 11.35 3.30
C TRP A 48 7.30 11.71 1.89
N SER A 49 8.57 12.08 1.70
CA SER A 49 9.09 12.49 0.39
C SER A 49 8.93 11.39 -0.67
N ALA A 50 9.19 10.14 -0.30
CA ALA A 50 8.98 8.99 -1.19
C ALA A 50 7.50 8.68 -1.38
N HIS A 51 6.71 8.71 -0.31
CA HIS A 51 5.26 8.48 -0.38
C HIS A 51 4.54 9.51 -1.28
N ARG A 52 4.99 10.77 -1.21
CA ARG A 52 4.51 11.84 -2.09
C ARG A 52 4.88 11.58 -3.55
N ALA A 53 6.13 11.20 -3.82
CA ALA A 53 6.56 10.84 -5.18
C ALA A 53 5.71 9.68 -5.75
N PHE A 54 5.38 8.69 -4.92
CA PHE A 54 4.48 7.61 -5.28
C PHE A 54 3.03 8.09 -5.53
N SER A 55 2.50 8.96 -4.68
CA SER A 55 1.15 9.52 -4.80
C SER A 55 0.95 10.32 -6.10
N LEU A 56 2.00 10.98 -6.61
CA LEU A 56 1.99 11.70 -7.89
C LEU A 56 1.83 10.77 -9.12
N MET A 57 2.07 9.47 -8.96
CA MET A 57 1.90 8.49 -10.05
C MET A 57 0.43 8.11 -10.25
N ALA A 58 -0.43 8.35 -9.26
CA ALA A 58 -1.83 7.98 -9.32
C ALA A 58 -2.57 8.60 -10.52
N ARG A 59 -3.51 7.84 -11.07
CA ARG A 59 -4.46 8.29 -12.09
C ARG A 59 -5.88 8.12 -11.58
N ALA A 60 -6.77 9.00 -12.01
CA ALA A 60 -8.20 8.83 -11.74
C ALA A 60 -8.75 7.70 -12.61
N ARG A 61 -9.76 7.01 -12.09
CA ARG A 61 -10.44 5.86 -12.71
C ARG A 61 -9.50 4.76 -13.19
N PRO A 62 -8.57 4.27 -12.34
CA PRO A 62 -7.82 3.08 -12.70
C PRO A 62 -8.77 1.88 -12.71
N ARG A 63 -8.44 0.84 -13.47
CA ARG A 63 -9.22 -0.41 -13.43
C ARG A 63 -9.26 -1.00 -12.02
N ALA A 64 -8.14 -0.94 -11.28
CA ALA A 64 -8.09 -1.51 -9.93
C ALA A 64 -7.40 -0.62 -8.89
N LEU A 65 -7.90 -0.68 -7.65
CA LEU A 65 -7.14 -0.33 -6.46
C LEU A 65 -6.68 -1.62 -5.76
N LEU A 66 -5.38 -1.88 -5.74
CA LEU A 66 -4.81 -3.00 -4.99
C LEU A 66 -4.56 -2.57 -3.54
N VAL A 67 -5.12 -3.31 -2.58
CA VAL A 67 -5.07 -2.98 -1.16
C VAL A 67 -4.26 -4.02 -0.40
N GLY A 68 -3.10 -3.62 0.13
CA GLY A 68 -2.35 -4.38 1.12
C GLY A 68 -2.84 -4.13 2.54
N MET A 69 -2.36 -4.92 3.51
CA MET A 69 -2.75 -4.79 4.91
C MET A 69 -2.03 -3.61 5.59
N ASN A 70 -0.72 -3.73 5.78
CA ASN A 70 0.10 -2.72 6.43
C ASN A 70 1.59 -2.88 6.04
N PRO A 71 2.47 -1.88 6.32
CA PRO A 71 3.87 -1.92 5.96
C PRO A 71 4.61 -3.16 6.50
N GLY A 72 5.42 -3.78 5.64
CA GLY A 72 6.42 -4.74 6.08
C GLY A 72 7.75 -4.06 6.46
N PRO A 73 8.57 -4.72 7.29
CA PRO A 73 9.72 -4.11 7.97
C PRO A 73 10.89 -3.75 7.03
N PHE A 74 10.97 -4.35 5.85
CA PHE A 74 12.05 -4.11 4.87
C PHE A 74 11.54 -3.54 3.54
N GLY A 75 10.23 -3.31 3.43
CA GLY A 75 9.59 -2.67 2.29
C GLY A 75 9.15 -1.25 2.65
N MET A 76 7.84 -1.05 2.80
CA MET A 76 7.24 0.28 3.01
C MET A 76 7.78 1.01 4.26
N VAL A 77 8.17 0.28 5.32
CA VAL A 77 8.84 0.89 6.49
C VAL A 77 10.16 1.58 6.11
N GLN A 78 10.87 1.08 5.11
CA GLN A 78 12.12 1.68 4.65
C GLN A 78 11.86 2.73 3.57
N THR A 79 10.91 2.49 2.66
CA THR A 79 10.78 3.28 1.43
C THR A 79 9.59 4.23 1.40
N GLY A 80 8.62 4.12 2.31
CA GLY A 80 7.36 4.88 2.27
C GLY A 80 6.39 4.45 1.16
N VAL A 81 6.73 3.43 0.37
CA VAL A 81 5.93 2.94 -0.77
C VAL A 81 5.26 1.60 -0.42
N PRO A 82 3.95 1.40 -0.67
CA PRO A 82 3.29 0.10 -0.46
C PRO A 82 4.00 -1.04 -1.19
N PHE A 83 4.16 -2.19 -0.51
CA PHE A 83 4.97 -3.31 -1.01
C PHE A 83 6.39 -2.89 -1.45
N GLY A 84 6.92 -1.78 -0.92
CA GLY A 84 8.05 -1.07 -1.49
C GLY A 84 9.40 -1.67 -1.15
N GLU A 85 9.71 -2.83 -1.72
CA GLU A 85 11.06 -3.38 -1.68
C GLU A 85 12.05 -2.44 -2.38
N VAL A 86 13.24 -2.24 -1.77
CA VAL A 86 14.16 -1.16 -2.14
C VAL A 86 14.55 -1.17 -3.61
N ALA A 87 14.94 -2.31 -4.18
CA ALA A 87 15.34 -2.40 -5.59
C ALA A 87 14.16 -2.15 -6.52
N ALA A 88 12.99 -2.73 -6.24
CA ALA A 88 11.77 -2.48 -7.01
C ALA A 88 11.38 -0.99 -7.02
N VAL A 89 11.45 -0.32 -5.86
CA VAL A 89 11.11 1.11 -5.75
C VAL A 89 12.11 1.98 -6.51
N LYS A 90 13.41 1.66 -6.45
CA LYS A 90 14.44 2.42 -7.16
C LYS A 90 14.42 2.16 -8.66
N ASP A 91 14.42 0.89 -9.06
CA ASP A 91 14.75 0.49 -10.42
C ASP A 91 13.52 0.41 -11.33
N PHE A 92 12.36 0.02 -10.77
CA PHE A 92 11.10 -0.03 -11.53
C PHE A 92 10.27 1.24 -11.32
N LEU A 93 10.06 1.65 -10.07
CA LEU A 93 9.25 2.84 -9.78
C LEU A 93 10.04 4.14 -9.93
N GLY A 94 11.37 4.12 -10.01
CA GLY A 94 12.19 5.33 -10.19
C GLY A 94 12.11 6.32 -9.03
N ILE A 95 11.84 5.85 -7.80
CA ILE A 95 11.78 6.68 -6.59
C ILE A 95 13.05 6.43 -5.77
N ASN A 96 13.79 7.50 -5.51
CA ASN A 96 14.92 7.50 -4.59
C ASN A 96 14.90 8.83 -3.83
N ALA A 97 14.37 8.81 -2.61
CA ALA A 97 14.17 10.01 -1.81
C ALA A 97 14.85 9.89 -0.45
N GLN A 98 15.16 11.02 0.16
CA GLN A 98 15.68 11.03 1.53
C GLN A 98 14.61 10.52 2.50
N ILE A 99 15.00 9.56 3.34
CA ILE A 99 14.18 9.01 4.42
C ILE A 99 14.69 9.57 5.73
N LYS A 100 13.80 10.13 6.55
CA LYS A 100 14.14 10.58 7.90
C LYS A 100 14.05 9.39 8.83
N ALA A 101 15.02 9.24 9.73
CA ALA A 101 14.93 8.26 10.79
C ALA A 101 13.86 8.70 11.82
N PRO A 102 12.96 7.81 12.28
CA PRO A 102 12.05 8.14 13.36
C PRO A 102 12.81 8.30 14.69
N ALA A 103 12.26 9.10 15.61
CA ALA A 103 12.89 9.46 16.88
C ALA A 103 13.15 8.24 17.79
N GLN A 104 12.27 7.23 17.71
CA GLN A 104 12.42 5.98 18.44
C GLN A 104 12.44 4.83 17.44
N GLN A 105 13.43 3.94 17.62
CA GLN A 105 13.61 2.78 16.78
C GLN A 105 13.93 1.57 17.64
N HIS A 106 13.37 0.44 17.24
CA HIS A 106 13.77 -0.84 17.78
C HIS A 106 15.17 -1.19 17.25
N ALA A 107 16.11 -1.56 18.12
CA ALA A 107 17.51 -1.81 17.76
C ALA A 107 17.70 -2.83 16.61
N HIS A 108 16.88 -3.89 16.57
CA HIS A 108 16.90 -4.89 15.50
C HIS A 108 16.06 -4.53 14.25
N ARG A 109 15.43 -3.36 14.21
CA ARG A 109 14.62 -2.88 13.08
C ARG A 109 14.94 -1.40 12.79
N PRO A 110 16.20 -1.07 12.48
CA PRO A 110 16.55 0.29 12.07
C PRO A 110 15.87 0.68 10.76
N ILE A 111 15.71 1.99 10.58
CA ILE A 111 15.23 2.62 9.35
C ILE A 111 16.46 3.14 8.60
N ASP A 112 16.97 2.32 7.69
CA ASP A 112 18.12 2.63 6.83
C ASP A 112 17.67 3.30 5.52
N GLY A 113 16.36 3.38 5.28
CA GLY A 113 15.80 3.96 4.07
C GLY A 113 16.20 3.19 2.82
N PHE A 114 16.59 3.90 1.76
CA PHE A 114 17.08 3.30 0.52
C PHE A 114 18.49 2.68 0.63
N ALA A 115 19.15 2.78 1.78
CA ALA A 115 20.39 2.05 2.09
C ALA A 115 20.13 0.67 2.73
N CYS A 116 18.87 0.33 3.05
CA CYS A 116 18.53 -0.99 3.56
C CYS A 116 18.96 -2.09 2.58
N THR A 117 19.82 -3.00 3.04
CA THR A 117 20.35 -4.12 2.24
C THR A 117 19.44 -5.33 2.21
N ARG A 118 18.35 -5.32 2.99
CA ARG A 118 17.41 -6.43 3.09
C ARG A 118 16.30 -6.28 2.06
N SER A 119 16.10 -7.34 1.27
CA SER A 119 15.00 -7.41 0.29
C SER A 119 13.72 -7.96 0.95
N GLU A 120 12.62 -7.20 0.87
CA GLU A 120 11.30 -7.68 1.28
C GLU A 120 10.70 -8.60 0.21
N VAL A 121 10.64 -9.89 0.50
CA VAL A 121 10.14 -10.92 -0.45
C VAL A 121 8.73 -10.60 -0.98
N SER A 122 7.84 -10.10 -0.11
CA SER A 122 6.49 -9.70 -0.51
C SER A 122 6.51 -8.59 -1.56
N GLY A 123 7.29 -7.54 -1.31
CA GLY A 123 7.43 -6.42 -2.22
C GLY A 123 8.10 -6.79 -3.54
N ARG A 124 9.19 -7.56 -3.46
CA ARG A 124 9.90 -8.06 -4.65
C ARG A 124 8.99 -8.89 -5.56
N ARG A 125 8.22 -9.81 -4.98
CA ARG A 125 7.23 -10.62 -5.73
C ARG A 125 6.15 -9.73 -6.35
N PHE A 126 5.56 -8.85 -5.55
CA PHE A 126 4.47 -7.97 -6.00
C PHE A 126 4.89 -7.08 -7.18
N TRP A 127 5.92 -6.25 -6.98
CA TRP A 127 6.37 -5.32 -8.03
C TRP A 127 7.09 -6.03 -9.18
N GLY A 128 7.73 -7.18 -8.92
CA GLY A 128 8.26 -8.05 -9.96
C GLY A 128 7.16 -8.50 -10.93
N LEU A 129 6.04 -9.02 -10.42
CA LEU A 129 4.89 -9.39 -11.25
C LEU A 129 4.34 -8.18 -12.00
N MET A 130 4.15 -7.03 -11.34
CA MET A 130 3.63 -5.83 -12.02
C MET A 130 4.57 -5.33 -13.12
N ARG A 131 5.89 -5.39 -12.91
CA ARG A 131 6.87 -5.08 -13.95
C ARG A 131 6.76 -6.06 -15.12
N ASP A 132 6.68 -7.35 -14.84
CA ASP A 132 6.68 -8.38 -15.88
C ASP A 132 5.37 -8.33 -16.70
N GLU A 133 4.24 -8.00 -16.07
CA GLU A 133 2.98 -7.77 -16.78
C GLU A 133 3.04 -6.45 -17.56
N PHE A 134 3.22 -5.31 -16.88
CA PHE A 134 2.98 -3.99 -17.49
C PHE A 134 4.19 -3.43 -18.25
N GLY A 135 5.39 -3.99 -18.08
CA GLY A 135 6.63 -3.51 -18.69
C GLY A 135 7.17 -2.22 -18.09
N THR A 136 6.34 -1.18 -18.01
CA THR A 136 6.69 0.13 -17.43
C THR A 136 5.79 0.50 -16.26
N ARG A 137 6.29 1.34 -15.34
CA ARG A 137 5.48 1.88 -14.24
C ARG A 137 4.29 2.70 -14.75
N ASP A 138 4.46 3.41 -15.87
CA ASP A 138 3.43 4.29 -16.41
C ASP A 138 2.24 3.49 -16.95
N GLU A 139 2.48 2.34 -17.60
CA GLU A 139 1.42 1.41 -17.98
C GLU A 139 0.70 0.85 -16.75
N PHE A 140 1.43 0.45 -15.70
CA PHE A 140 0.83 -0.02 -14.47
C PHE A 140 -0.09 1.06 -13.85
N PHE A 141 0.39 2.29 -13.71
CA PHE A 141 -0.37 3.36 -13.04
C PHE A 141 -1.53 3.91 -13.86
N ARG A 142 -1.60 3.64 -15.17
CA ARG A 142 -2.83 3.85 -15.95
C ARG A 142 -3.91 2.84 -15.60
N SER A 143 -3.54 1.61 -15.27
CA SER A 143 -4.49 0.54 -14.94
C SER A 143 -4.76 0.40 -13.45
N ALA A 144 -3.86 0.83 -12.58
CA ALA A 144 -3.95 0.54 -11.15
C ALA A 144 -3.32 1.60 -10.24
N PHE A 145 -3.71 1.57 -8.97
CA PHE A 145 -2.95 2.17 -7.89
C PHE A 145 -2.85 1.19 -6.70
N VAL A 146 -1.91 1.42 -5.79
CA VAL A 146 -1.69 0.56 -4.61
C VAL A 146 -1.85 1.36 -3.33
N TRP A 147 -2.56 0.80 -2.37
CA TRP A 147 -2.81 1.39 -1.06
C TRP A 147 -2.56 0.36 0.03
N ASN A 148 -2.00 0.75 1.17
CA ASN A 148 -2.04 -0.07 2.38
C ASN A 148 -3.21 0.39 3.23
N TRP A 149 -4.08 -0.53 3.61
CA TRP A 149 -5.25 -0.24 4.44
C TRP A 149 -4.86 0.50 5.73
N CYS A 150 -3.86 0.00 6.45
CA CYS A 150 -3.25 0.69 7.58
C CYS A 150 -1.82 1.12 7.24
N PRO A 151 -1.44 2.40 7.45
CA PRO A 151 -0.10 2.88 7.18
C PRO A 151 0.91 2.56 8.28
N LEU A 152 0.47 2.02 9.43
CA LEU A 152 1.36 1.76 10.58
C LEU A 152 1.95 0.35 10.56
N ALA A 153 3.21 0.23 10.97
CA ALA A 153 3.81 -1.04 11.36
C ALA A 153 3.93 -1.12 12.88
N PHE A 154 3.57 -2.27 13.44
CA PHE A 154 3.62 -2.53 14.88
C PHE A 154 4.69 -3.58 15.17
N LEU A 155 5.51 -3.34 16.18
CA LEU A 155 6.58 -4.25 16.58
C LEU A 155 6.43 -4.63 18.05
N ALA A 156 6.62 -5.91 18.34
CA ALA A 156 6.79 -6.40 19.70
C ALA A 156 8.16 -5.98 20.26
N GLU A 157 8.38 -6.19 21.55
CA GLU A 157 9.63 -5.88 22.25
C GLU A 157 10.88 -6.56 21.65
N ARG A 158 10.72 -7.71 20.99
CA ARG A 158 11.81 -8.41 20.29
C ARG A 158 11.96 -7.98 18.82
N GLY A 159 11.20 -6.99 18.37
CA GLY A 159 11.21 -6.48 17.00
C GLY A 159 10.46 -7.35 16.00
N SER A 160 9.71 -8.36 16.44
CA SER A 160 8.83 -9.13 15.57
C SER A 160 7.63 -8.30 15.14
N ASN A 161 7.24 -8.42 13.87
CA ASN A 161 6.09 -7.71 13.33
C ASN A 161 4.78 -8.24 13.95
N ILE A 162 3.93 -7.31 14.41
CA ILE A 162 2.56 -7.58 14.84
C ILE A 162 1.63 -7.02 13.76
N THR A 163 0.77 -7.87 13.23
CA THR A 163 -0.22 -7.51 12.22
C THR A 163 -1.47 -6.93 12.90
N PRO A 164 -2.23 -6.03 12.25
CA PRO A 164 -3.39 -5.39 12.87
C PRO A 164 -4.42 -6.38 13.46
N ASP A 165 -4.64 -7.52 12.82
CA ASP A 165 -5.55 -8.58 13.29
C ASP A 165 -5.15 -9.19 14.64
N LYS A 166 -3.86 -9.12 15.00
CA LYS A 166 -3.31 -9.64 16.26
C LYS A 166 -3.29 -8.62 17.39
N LEU A 167 -3.73 -7.38 17.12
CA LEU A 167 -3.85 -6.37 18.16
C LEU A 167 -5.04 -6.68 19.09
N PRO A 168 -4.96 -6.29 20.38
CA PRO A 168 -6.10 -6.37 21.29
C PRO A 168 -7.31 -5.63 20.73
N ALA A 169 -8.51 -6.19 20.90
CA ALA A 169 -9.73 -5.66 20.29
C ALA A 169 -10.01 -4.19 20.66
N THR A 170 -9.69 -3.78 21.89
CA THR A 170 -9.84 -2.40 22.40
C THR A 170 -9.03 -1.37 21.62
N VAL A 171 -7.95 -1.80 20.99
CA VAL A 171 -7.02 -0.96 20.23
C VAL A 171 -7.25 -1.15 18.73
N ARG A 172 -7.52 -2.39 18.34
CA ARG A 172 -7.79 -2.77 16.96
C ARG A 172 -9.02 -2.06 16.40
N GLY A 173 -10.12 -1.99 17.15
CA GLY A 173 -11.38 -1.36 16.69
C GLY A 173 -11.23 0.08 16.21
N PRO A 174 -10.67 1.00 17.03
CA PRO A 174 -10.44 2.38 16.60
C PRO A 174 -9.50 2.53 15.39
N ILE A 175 -8.46 1.69 15.29
CA ILE A 175 -7.56 1.66 14.12
C ILE A 175 -8.33 1.20 12.89
N GLU A 176 -9.13 0.15 13.05
CA GLU A 176 -9.96 -0.44 12.01
C GLU A 176 -10.92 0.58 11.41
N ASP A 177 -11.64 1.31 12.28
CA ASP A 177 -12.57 2.35 11.90
C ASP A 177 -11.90 3.51 11.14
N ALA A 178 -10.73 3.96 11.60
CA ALA A 178 -9.98 5.03 10.94
C ALA A 178 -9.47 4.61 9.56
N CYS A 179 -8.92 3.39 9.46
CA CYS A 179 -8.39 2.85 8.21
C CYS A 179 -9.50 2.59 7.18
N ASP A 180 -10.67 2.09 7.62
CA ASP A 180 -11.83 1.89 6.75
C ASP A 180 -12.36 3.22 6.20
N ARG A 181 -12.49 4.25 7.04
CA ARG A 181 -12.86 5.59 6.57
C ARG A 181 -11.87 6.13 5.54
N ALA A 182 -10.58 5.90 5.73
CA ALA A 182 -9.56 6.30 4.77
C ALA A 182 -9.66 5.51 3.46
N LEU A 183 -9.91 4.20 3.51
CA LEU A 183 -10.14 3.37 2.33
C LEU A 183 -11.33 3.87 1.52
N VAL A 184 -12.47 4.16 2.16
CA VAL A 184 -13.65 4.75 1.50
C VAL A 184 -13.29 6.07 0.83
N ARG A 185 -12.50 6.92 1.49
CA ARG A 185 -12.04 8.20 0.91
C ARG A 185 -11.12 7.99 -0.30
N ILE A 186 -10.18 7.06 -0.25
CA ILE A 186 -9.29 6.76 -1.38
C ILE A 186 -10.08 6.20 -2.57
N VAL A 187 -11.03 5.29 -2.34
CA VAL A 187 -11.91 4.77 -3.40
C VAL A 187 -12.73 5.90 -4.03
N ARG A 188 -13.25 6.84 -3.25
CA ARG A 188 -13.95 8.03 -3.78
C ARG A 188 -13.04 8.98 -4.57
N VAL A 189 -11.77 9.10 -4.19
CA VAL A 189 -10.79 9.96 -4.88
C VAL A 189 -10.34 9.35 -6.20
N LEU A 190 -10.15 8.03 -6.21
CA LEU A 190 -9.63 7.31 -7.38
C LEU A 190 -10.73 6.82 -8.32
N GLU A 191 -11.94 6.57 -7.84
CA GLU A 191 -13.04 5.98 -8.61
C GLU A 191 -12.65 4.70 -9.39
N PRO A 192 -12.03 3.68 -8.74
CA PRO A 192 -11.61 2.46 -9.45
C PRO A 192 -12.80 1.57 -9.85
N ASP A 193 -12.67 0.81 -10.94
CA ASP A 193 -13.72 -0.16 -11.35
C ASP A 193 -13.85 -1.31 -10.34
N MET A 194 -12.73 -1.73 -9.74
CA MET A 194 -12.68 -2.77 -8.71
C MET A 194 -11.65 -2.50 -7.62
N VAL A 195 -11.84 -3.12 -6.46
CA VAL A 195 -10.85 -3.18 -5.38
C VAL A 195 -10.33 -4.60 -5.26
N ILE A 196 -9.02 -4.79 -5.16
CA ILE A 196 -8.40 -6.10 -5.03
C ILE A 196 -7.63 -6.16 -3.70
N GLY A 197 -8.16 -6.92 -2.75
CA GLY A 197 -7.44 -7.22 -1.52
C GLY A 197 -6.25 -8.15 -1.80
N VAL A 198 -5.04 -7.70 -1.47
CA VAL A 198 -3.85 -8.55 -1.49
C VAL A 198 -3.83 -9.33 -0.18
N GLY A 199 -4.44 -10.52 -0.20
CA GLY A 199 -4.72 -11.35 0.97
C GLY A 199 -6.13 -11.17 1.54
N GLY A 200 -6.59 -12.19 2.29
CA GLY A 200 -7.95 -12.26 2.83
C GLY A 200 -8.30 -11.10 3.75
N PHE A 201 -7.40 -10.70 4.65
CA PHE A 201 -7.64 -9.57 5.57
C PHE A 201 -7.99 -8.29 4.82
N ALA A 202 -7.19 -7.91 3.82
CA ALA A 202 -7.41 -6.68 3.07
C ALA A 202 -8.71 -6.71 2.27
N ARG A 203 -9.06 -7.88 1.69
CA ARG A 203 -10.37 -8.09 1.06
C ARG A 203 -11.51 -7.90 2.06
N ASP A 204 -11.41 -8.53 3.23
CA ASP A 204 -12.49 -8.50 4.22
C ASP A 204 -12.72 -7.09 4.77
N ARG A 205 -11.64 -6.32 5.00
CA ARG A 205 -11.75 -4.90 5.35
C ARG A 205 -12.38 -4.08 4.22
N ALA A 206 -11.97 -4.31 2.97
CA ALA A 206 -12.58 -3.61 1.83
C ALA A 206 -14.07 -3.93 1.68
N GLN A 207 -14.45 -5.21 1.79
CA GLN A 207 -15.84 -5.66 1.71
C GLN A 207 -16.71 -5.06 2.81
N GLY A 208 -16.17 -4.95 4.04
CA GLY A 208 -16.89 -4.39 5.19
C GLY A 208 -17.02 -2.86 5.14
N ALA A 209 -16.01 -2.17 4.60
CA ALA A 209 -15.97 -0.71 4.57
C ALA A 209 -16.75 -0.09 3.39
N LEU A 210 -16.80 -0.79 2.25
CA LEU A 210 -17.37 -0.26 1.00
C LEU A 210 -18.88 -0.56 0.90
N PRO A 211 -19.64 0.28 0.17
CA PRO A 211 -21.08 0.09 0.03
C PRO A 211 -21.42 -1.24 -0.67
N GLN A 212 -22.62 -1.74 -0.40
CA GLN A 212 -23.17 -2.90 -1.11
C GLN A 212 -23.16 -2.64 -2.63
N GLY A 213 -22.62 -3.59 -3.39
CA GLY A 213 -22.44 -3.47 -4.84
C GLY A 213 -21.02 -3.09 -5.29
N ALA A 214 -20.13 -2.68 -4.38
CA ALA A 214 -18.71 -2.52 -4.72
C ALA A 214 -18.09 -3.84 -5.19
N VAL A 215 -17.35 -3.82 -6.30
CA VAL A 215 -16.66 -4.99 -6.84
C VAL A 215 -15.36 -5.20 -6.08
N VAL A 216 -15.33 -6.20 -5.20
CA VAL A 216 -14.16 -6.53 -4.37
C VAL A 216 -13.68 -7.95 -4.69
N HIS A 217 -12.41 -8.07 -5.08
CA HIS A 217 -11.74 -9.33 -5.34
C HIS A 217 -10.61 -9.59 -4.34
N THR A 218 -10.02 -10.78 -4.42
CA THR A 218 -8.84 -11.16 -3.63
C THR A 218 -7.78 -11.73 -4.57
N VAL A 219 -6.52 -11.41 -4.27
CA VAL A 219 -5.36 -12.12 -4.79
C VAL A 219 -4.56 -12.69 -3.62
N LEU A 220 -3.93 -13.84 -3.81
CA LEU A 220 -3.07 -14.46 -2.81
C LEU A 220 -1.99 -13.47 -2.35
N HIS A 221 -1.76 -13.35 -1.04
CA HIS A 221 -0.71 -12.49 -0.51
C HIS A 221 0.69 -13.06 -0.81
N PRO A 222 1.69 -12.23 -1.22
CA PRO A 222 3.02 -12.71 -1.64
C PRO A 222 3.95 -13.16 -0.50
N SER A 223 3.51 -13.08 0.75
CA SER A 223 4.36 -13.36 1.93
C SER A 223 4.92 -14.78 1.96
N PRO A 224 6.21 -14.95 2.31
CA PRO A 224 6.80 -16.26 2.54
C PRO A 224 6.18 -17.00 3.75
N ALA A 225 5.41 -16.32 4.60
CA ALA A 225 4.67 -16.97 5.67
C ALA A 225 3.49 -17.81 5.17
N SER A 226 3.07 -17.65 3.90
CA SER A 226 2.03 -18.46 3.28
C SER A 226 2.65 -19.67 2.55
N PRO A 227 2.34 -20.92 2.97
CA PRO A 227 2.78 -22.11 2.24
C PRO A 227 2.31 -22.10 0.77
N ALA A 228 1.13 -21.56 0.49
CA ALA A 228 0.61 -21.44 -0.87
C ALA A 228 1.47 -20.50 -1.73
N ALA A 229 1.92 -19.37 -1.18
CA ALA A 229 2.79 -18.44 -1.90
C ALA A 229 4.16 -19.06 -2.22
N ASN A 230 4.65 -19.95 -1.36
CA ASN A 230 5.93 -20.64 -1.58
C ASN A 230 5.85 -21.73 -2.67
N ARG A 231 4.65 -22.21 -3.02
CA ARG A 231 4.41 -23.17 -4.12
C ARG A 231 4.22 -22.49 -5.50
N GLY A 232 4.78 -21.29 -5.68
CA GLY A 232 4.69 -20.51 -6.91
C GLY A 232 3.60 -19.45 -6.83
N TRP A 233 3.88 -18.36 -6.11
CA TRP A 233 2.99 -17.22 -5.94
C TRP A 233 2.62 -16.55 -7.27
N GLU A 234 3.60 -16.26 -8.12
CA GLU A 234 3.39 -15.49 -9.36
C GLU A 234 2.36 -16.14 -10.29
N ARG A 235 2.47 -17.45 -10.52
CA ARG A 235 1.51 -18.21 -11.34
C ARG A 235 0.09 -18.14 -10.77
N GLN A 236 -0.05 -18.28 -9.45
CA GLN A 236 -1.36 -18.23 -8.78
C GLN A 236 -1.95 -16.82 -8.80
N ALA A 237 -1.14 -15.81 -8.51
CA ALA A 237 -1.54 -14.41 -8.54
C ALA A 237 -1.97 -14.00 -9.95
N ARG A 238 -1.19 -14.35 -10.97
CA ARG A 238 -1.53 -14.11 -12.39
C ARG A 238 -2.89 -14.73 -12.74
N ALA A 239 -3.10 -16.01 -12.42
CA ALA A 239 -4.38 -16.67 -12.68
C ALA A 239 -5.57 -15.98 -12.00
N GLN A 240 -5.42 -15.55 -10.73
CA GLN A 240 -6.47 -14.85 -9.98
C GLN A 240 -6.76 -13.46 -10.55
N LEU A 241 -5.71 -12.71 -10.91
CA LEU A 241 -5.85 -11.38 -11.47
C LEU A 241 -6.40 -11.39 -12.91
N THR A 242 -6.10 -12.44 -13.69
CA THR A 242 -6.78 -12.68 -14.98
C THR A 242 -8.25 -13.04 -14.77
N ALA A 243 -8.55 -13.93 -13.83
CA ALA A 243 -9.92 -14.37 -13.57
C ALA A 243 -10.86 -13.25 -13.11
N CYS A 244 -10.34 -12.24 -12.40
CA CYS A 244 -11.12 -11.04 -12.05
C CYS A 244 -11.04 -9.92 -13.10
N GLY A 245 -10.45 -10.18 -14.27
CA GLY A 245 -10.37 -9.23 -15.38
C GLY A 245 -9.31 -8.13 -15.25
N PHE A 246 -8.53 -8.07 -14.16
CA PHE A 246 -7.51 -7.04 -13.98
C PHE A 246 -6.38 -7.14 -15.01
N LEU A 247 -5.89 -8.37 -15.27
CA LEU A 247 -4.86 -8.62 -16.29
C LEU A 247 -5.42 -8.92 -17.68
N ASP A 248 -6.75 -8.99 -17.83
CA ASP A 248 -7.35 -9.17 -19.15
C ASP A 248 -7.28 -7.83 -19.92
N ARG A 249 -6.44 -7.79 -20.96
CA ARG A 249 -6.22 -6.61 -21.81
C ARG A 249 -7.20 -6.52 -22.97
N SER A 250 -8.21 -7.37 -22.99
CA SER A 250 -9.26 -7.36 -24.00
C SER A 250 -10.23 -6.21 -23.73
N THR A 251 -9.82 -4.96 -24.01
CA THR A 251 -10.68 -3.81 -24.29
C THR A 251 -9.86 -2.66 -24.86
#